data_AF-A0A7J3BHM0-F1
#
_entry.id   AF-A0A7J3BHM0-F1
#
_cell.length_a   1.000
_cell.length_b   1.000
_cell.length_c   1.000
_cell.angle_alpha   90.00
_cell.angle_beta   90.00
_cell.angle_gamma   90.00
#
_symmetry.space_group_name_H-M   'P 1'
#
loop_
_entity.id
_entity.type
_entity.pdbx_description
1 polymer ?
#
loop_
_entity_poly.entity_id
_entity_poly.type
_entity_poly.pdbx_seq_one_letter_code
_entity_poly.pdbx_strand_id
1 'polypeptide(L)'
;MSLYLRISLIGIYTRLTSTVIYILLNVLLLRNTLTTHSSLRISFSYIYRVLLYVISVVSVKVFRLPDDLRVELRRGIGLVIRGDYRSVALSVIKVVGDCSRLWAVGDIVCSSIVDVGCVPKVCVVDGRTLREVSIDYERLKKFFSEVVRVKNPPGCVSEDALRVIKYCVSRSNVLVLVDGEEDLIGLLVLMFADFGDYLVYGLPSIGVDVVKVSEGSRGWALEMISRFKEDYIIQNQ
;
A
#
# COMPACT_ATOMS: atom_id res chain seq x y z
N MET A 1 -22.82 28.21 -8.51
CA MET A 1 -21.82 27.13 -8.65
C MET A 1 -20.71 27.42 -7.65
N SER A 2 -20.66 26.68 -6.54
CA SER A 2 -19.89 27.03 -5.33
C SER A 2 -18.37 27.07 -5.59
N LEU A 3 -17.68 28.06 -5.00
CA LEU A 3 -16.23 28.28 -5.07
C LEU A 3 -15.42 27.02 -4.71
N TYR A 4 -16.00 26.14 -3.90
CA TYR A 4 -15.45 24.83 -3.50
C TYR A 4 -15.22 23.89 -4.69
N LEU A 5 -16.14 23.85 -5.67
CA LEU A 5 -15.99 23.02 -6.88
C LEU A 5 -14.84 23.52 -7.77
N ARG A 6 -14.60 24.84 -7.82
CA ARG A 6 -13.49 25.42 -8.60
C ARG A 6 -12.12 25.07 -8.01
N ILE A 7 -11.98 25.07 -6.68
CA ILE A 7 -10.71 24.80 -6.00
C ILE A 7 -10.34 23.30 -6.11
N SER A 8 -11.31 22.39 -5.96
CA SER A 8 -11.06 20.95 -6.16
C SER A 8 -10.68 20.62 -7.61
N LEU A 9 -11.28 21.30 -8.60
CA LEU A 9 -10.90 21.12 -10.01
C LEU A 9 -9.47 21.59 -10.29
N ILE A 10 -9.03 22.75 -9.76
CA ILE A 10 -7.67 23.28 -9.99
C ILE A 10 -6.59 22.35 -9.39
N GLY A 11 -6.86 21.73 -8.24
CA GLY A 11 -5.97 20.71 -7.65
C GLY A 11 -5.85 19.43 -8.49
N ILE A 12 -6.93 19.04 -9.18
CA ILE A 12 -6.95 17.89 -10.10
C ILE A 12 -6.19 18.23 -11.40
N TYR A 13 -6.35 19.44 -11.95
CA TYR A 13 -5.73 19.87 -13.21
C TYR A 13 -4.20 19.95 -13.16
N THR A 14 -3.61 20.26 -12.01
CA THR A 14 -2.16 20.38 -11.85
C THR A 14 -1.41 19.05 -11.75
N ARG A 15 -2.13 17.91 -11.77
CA ARG A 15 -1.57 16.55 -11.69
C ARG A 15 -2.06 15.60 -12.77
N LEU A 16 -2.62 16.12 -13.87
CA LEU A 16 -3.01 15.29 -15.02
C LEU A 16 -1.76 14.90 -15.80
N THR A 17 -1.57 13.61 -16.03
CA THR A 17 -0.45 13.12 -16.83
C THR A 17 -0.70 13.29 -18.32
N SER A 18 0.37 13.18 -19.13
CA SER A 18 0.34 13.38 -20.58
C SER A 18 -0.79 12.60 -21.27
N THR A 19 -1.15 11.41 -20.76
CA THR A 19 -2.23 10.58 -21.26
C THR A 19 -3.62 11.14 -20.94
N VAL A 20 -3.84 11.65 -19.73
CA VAL A 20 -5.11 12.27 -19.36
C VAL A 20 -5.26 13.63 -20.05
N ILE A 21 -4.17 14.38 -20.20
CA ILE A 21 -4.09 15.58 -21.04
C ILE A 21 -4.38 15.23 -22.50
N TYR A 22 -3.85 14.11 -23.02
CA TYR A 22 -4.12 13.63 -24.38
C TYR A 22 -5.59 13.22 -24.56
N ILE A 23 -6.20 12.53 -23.60
CA ILE A 23 -7.63 12.19 -23.65
C ILE A 23 -8.48 13.47 -23.59
N LEU A 24 -8.15 14.42 -22.71
CA LEU A 24 -8.80 15.73 -22.63
C LEU A 24 -8.63 16.53 -23.93
N LEU A 25 -7.43 16.55 -24.51
CA LEU A 25 -7.14 17.18 -25.80
C LEU A 25 -7.91 16.51 -26.92
N ASN A 26 -8.00 15.18 -26.96
CA ASN A 26 -8.78 14.47 -27.97
C ASN A 26 -10.28 14.71 -27.82
N VAL A 27 -10.80 14.77 -26.59
CA VAL A 27 -12.20 15.13 -26.33
C VAL A 27 -12.49 16.59 -26.71
N LEU A 28 -11.54 17.51 -26.48
CA LEU A 28 -11.63 18.91 -26.91
C LEU A 28 -11.42 19.09 -28.42
N LEU A 29 -10.60 18.26 -29.06
CA LEU A 29 -10.38 18.24 -30.51
C LEU A 29 -11.60 17.66 -31.24
N LEU A 30 -12.18 16.58 -30.71
CA LEU A 30 -13.47 16.02 -31.16
C LEU A 30 -14.59 17.07 -31.11
N ARG A 31 -14.57 17.97 -30.12
CA ARG A 31 -15.49 19.12 -30.08
C ARG A 31 -15.29 20.04 -31.28
N ASN A 32 -14.05 20.40 -31.64
CA ASN A 32 -13.77 21.33 -32.75
C ASN A 32 -14.10 20.73 -34.13
N THR A 33 -13.90 19.42 -34.32
CA THR A 33 -14.25 18.72 -35.57
C THR A 33 -15.75 18.46 -35.71
N LEU A 34 -16.49 18.27 -34.61
CA LEU A 34 -17.95 18.09 -34.64
C LEU A 34 -18.73 19.41 -34.70
N THR A 35 -18.12 20.54 -34.31
CA THR A 35 -18.72 21.87 -34.53
C THR A 35 -18.62 22.37 -35.97
N THR A 36 -17.72 21.80 -36.78
CA THR A 36 -17.46 22.21 -38.17
C THR A 36 -18.25 21.41 -39.20
N HIS A 37 -18.66 20.18 -38.88
CA HIS A 37 -19.56 19.37 -39.72
C HIS A 37 -20.96 19.26 -39.08
N SER A 38 -21.94 19.85 -39.75
CA SER A 38 -23.36 19.86 -39.38
C SER A 38 -23.95 18.47 -39.13
N SER A 39 -24.38 18.21 -37.88
CA SER A 39 -25.61 17.47 -37.47
C SER A 39 -25.51 16.80 -36.08
N LEU A 40 -24.33 16.74 -35.45
CA LEU A 40 -24.16 16.16 -34.10
C LEU A 40 -23.77 17.22 -33.07
N ARG A 41 -24.78 17.76 -32.36
CA ARG A 41 -24.55 18.59 -31.17
C ARG A 41 -24.29 17.68 -29.96
N ILE A 42 -23.03 17.42 -29.63
CA ILE A 42 -22.70 16.78 -28.35
C ILE A 42 -22.95 17.79 -27.22
N SER A 43 -23.83 17.43 -26.29
CA SER A 43 -24.13 18.27 -25.12
C SER A 43 -22.94 18.32 -24.16
N PHE A 44 -22.69 19.50 -23.56
CA PHE A 44 -21.70 19.67 -22.49
C PHE A 44 -21.89 18.66 -21.34
N SER A 45 -23.14 18.28 -21.06
CA SER A 45 -23.46 17.26 -20.06
C SER A 45 -22.90 15.88 -20.43
N TYR A 46 -22.89 15.53 -21.73
CA TYR A 46 -22.34 14.25 -22.20
C TYR A 46 -20.82 14.22 -22.05
N ILE A 47 -20.13 15.27 -22.49
CA ILE A 47 -18.67 15.40 -22.33
C ILE A 47 -18.28 15.32 -20.85
N TYR A 48 -19.03 16.01 -19.98
CA TYR A 48 -18.78 15.98 -18.54
C TYR A 48 -19.00 14.58 -17.94
N ARG A 49 -20.04 13.85 -18.36
CA ARG A 49 -20.27 12.46 -17.94
C ARG A 49 -19.15 11.52 -18.39
N VAL A 50 -18.70 11.65 -19.64
CA VAL A 50 -17.56 10.87 -20.17
C VAL A 50 -16.28 11.18 -19.38
N LEU A 51 -16.02 12.46 -19.09
CA LEU A 51 -14.85 12.86 -18.30
C LEU A 51 -14.92 12.30 -16.87
N LEU A 52 -16.06 12.40 -16.19
CA LEU A 52 -16.25 11.82 -14.86
C LEU A 52 -16.10 10.30 -14.88
N TYR A 53 -16.62 9.63 -15.92
CA TYR A 53 -16.44 8.20 -16.09
C TYR A 53 -14.97 7.84 -16.27
N VAL A 54 -14.24 8.53 -17.17
CA VAL A 54 -12.80 8.32 -17.36
C VAL A 54 -12.05 8.54 -16.05
N ILE A 55 -12.30 9.64 -15.34
CA ILE A 55 -11.69 9.91 -14.02
C ILE A 55 -11.98 8.77 -13.06
N SER A 56 -13.23 8.32 -12.94
CA SER A 56 -13.61 7.22 -12.03
C SER A 56 -12.95 5.88 -12.38
N VAL A 57 -12.64 5.65 -13.67
CA VAL A 57 -11.97 4.43 -14.15
C VAL A 57 -10.45 4.50 -13.93
N VAL A 58 -9.84 5.68 -14.00
CA VAL A 58 -8.38 5.84 -13.86
C VAL A 58 -7.93 6.25 -12.45
N SER A 59 -8.86 6.69 -11.60
CA SER A 59 -8.59 7.07 -10.22
C SER A 59 -8.73 5.88 -9.27
N VAL A 60 -7.75 5.70 -8.40
CA VAL A 60 -7.81 4.75 -7.29
C VAL A 60 -8.04 5.49 -6.00
N LYS A 61 -9.04 5.03 -5.26
CA LYS A 61 -9.30 5.49 -3.90
C LYS A 61 -8.19 5.01 -2.97
N VAL A 62 -7.65 5.94 -2.19
CA VAL A 62 -6.62 5.69 -1.19
C VAL A 62 -6.92 6.43 0.11
N PHE A 63 -6.35 5.96 1.19
CA PHE A 63 -6.32 6.66 2.46
C PHE A 63 -4.90 7.19 2.67
N ARG A 64 -4.72 8.51 2.69
CA ARG A 64 -3.39 9.12 2.86
C ARG A 64 -3.09 9.34 4.33
N LEU A 65 -1.87 8.97 4.70
CA LEU A 65 -1.29 9.23 6.00
C LEU A 65 -1.03 10.75 6.19
N PRO A 66 -1.55 11.36 7.25
CA PRO A 66 -1.17 12.71 7.69
C PRO A 66 0.33 12.79 8.05
N ASP A 67 1.00 13.89 7.71
CA ASP A 67 2.45 14.01 7.91
C ASP A 67 2.88 13.96 9.39
N ASP A 68 2.02 14.43 10.30
CA ASP A 68 2.23 14.38 11.75
C ASP A 68 2.25 12.94 12.30
N LEU A 69 1.56 12.02 11.63
CA LEU A 69 1.45 10.62 12.05
C LEU A 69 2.64 9.75 11.68
N ARG A 70 3.49 10.20 10.75
CA ARG A 70 4.71 9.47 10.36
C ARG A 70 5.65 9.23 11.54
N VAL A 71 5.72 10.19 12.47
CA VAL A 71 6.61 10.12 13.63
C VAL A 71 6.11 9.07 14.63
N GLU A 72 4.79 8.97 14.80
CA GLU A 72 4.17 8.02 15.71
C GLU A 72 4.42 6.58 15.25
N LEU A 73 4.23 6.30 13.95
CA LEU A 73 4.48 4.99 13.35
C LEU A 73 5.94 4.52 13.47
N ARG A 74 6.90 5.45 13.40
CA ARG A 74 8.33 5.14 13.46
C ARG A 74 8.84 4.71 14.83
N ARG A 75 8.07 4.96 15.90
CA ARG A 75 8.48 4.59 17.26
C ARG A 75 8.38 3.08 17.52
N GLY A 76 7.56 2.38 16.74
CA GLY A 76 7.09 1.05 17.08
C GLY A 76 6.11 1.09 18.25
N ILE A 77 5.27 0.07 18.34
CA ILE A 77 4.28 -0.09 19.40
C ILE A 77 4.42 -1.41 20.16
N GLY A 78 5.31 -2.30 19.69
CA GLY A 78 5.59 -3.58 20.30
C GLY A 78 6.99 -3.65 20.91
N LEU A 79 7.55 -4.85 20.85
CA LEU A 79 8.90 -5.13 21.30
C LEU A 79 9.89 -4.78 20.19
N VAL A 80 10.65 -3.70 20.40
CA VAL A 80 11.73 -3.31 19.48
C VAL A 80 12.99 -4.13 19.77
N ILE A 81 13.38 -4.97 18.81
CA ILE A 81 14.62 -5.76 18.83
C ILE A 81 15.66 -5.06 17.95
N ARG A 82 16.85 -4.84 18.51
CA ARG A 82 17.98 -4.19 17.83
C ARG A 82 19.16 -5.13 17.71
N GLY A 83 19.95 -4.97 16.65
CA GLY A 83 21.12 -5.81 16.38
C GLY A 83 21.39 -5.93 14.88
N ASP A 84 22.31 -6.82 14.52
CA ASP A 84 22.47 -7.25 13.13
C ASP A 84 21.26 -8.08 12.67
N TYR A 85 21.07 -8.17 11.36
CA TYR A 85 19.89 -8.82 10.79
C TYR A 85 19.70 -10.27 11.24
N ARG A 86 20.78 -11.04 11.41
CA ARG A 86 20.70 -12.45 11.79
C ARG A 86 20.34 -12.63 13.26
N SER A 87 20.96 -11.88 14.16
CA SER A 87 20.65 -11.95 15.60
C SER A 87 19.23 -11.46 15.90
N VAL A 88 18.76 -10.44 15.18
CA VAL A 88 17.38 -9.96 15.25
C VAL A 88 16.42 -11.04 14.80
N ALA A 89 16.63 -11.66 13.63
CA ALA A 89 15.75 -12.72 13.12
C ALA A 89 15.66 -13.93 14.07
N LEU A 90 16.78 -14.37 14.65
CA LEU A 90 16.78 -15.44 15.66
C LEU A 90 16.00 -15.04 16.92
N SER A 91 16.08 -13.78 17.33
CA SER A 91 15.35 -13.26 18.49
C SER A 91 13.85 -13.16 18.22
N VAL A 92 13.47 -12.73 17.02
CA VAL A 92 12.07 -12.71 16.55
C VAL A 92 11.47 -14.12 16.64
N ILE A 93 12.17 -15.14 16.13
CA ILE A 93 11.68 -16.53 16.16
C ILE A 93 11.48 -17.03 17.58
N LYS A 94 12.38 -16.68 18.51
CA LYS A 94 12.22 -17.04 19.93
C LYS A 94 10.98 -16.41 20.56
N VAL A 95 10.64 -15.18 20.17
CA VAL A 95 9.47 -14.46 20.69
C VAL A 95 8.17 -14.98 20.08
N VAL A 96 8.16 -15.23 18.77
CA VAL A 96 6.98 -15.65 18.01
C VAL A 96 6.67 -17.14 18.25
N GLY A 97 7.71 -17.97 18.33
CA GLY A 97 7.62 -19.42 18.49
C GLY A 97 7.15 -20.15 17.23
N ASP A 98 5.97 -19.79 16.71
CA ASP A 98 5.33 -20.41 15.55
C ASP A 98 5.31 -19.46 14.34
N CYS A 99 6.18 -19.73 13.37
CA CYS A 99 6.30 -18.96 12.13
C CYS A 99 5.03 -18.99 11.26
N SER A 100 4.16 -20.00 11.41
CA SER A 100 2.89 -20.06 10.67
C SER A 100 1.87 -19.01 11.10
N ARG A 101 2.19 -18.24 12.15
CA ARG A 101 1.41 -17.11 12.68
C ARG A 101 2.08 -15.76 12.46
N LEU A 102 3.20 -15.75 11.74
CA LEU A 102 4.06 -14.59 11.56
C LEU A 102 3.71 -13.84 10.26
N TRP A 103 3.45 -12.56 10.40
CA TRP A 103 3.36 -11.59 9.31
C TRP A 103 4.64 -10.76 9.30
N ALA A 104 5.50 -10.98 8.32
CA ALA A 104 6.71 -10.21 8.12
C ALA A 104 6.48 -9.12 7.08
N VAL A 105 6.80 -7.87 7.42
CA VAL A 105 6.65 -6.71 6.53
C VAL A 105 7.99 -6.00 6.43
N GLY A 106 8.48 -5.88 5.20
CA GLY A 106 9.75 -5.28 4.85
C GLY A 106 10.71 -6.29 4.24
N ASP A 107 11.40 -5.84 3.20
CA ASP A 107 12.40 -6.57 2.43
C ASP A 107 13.44 -7.33 3.29
N ILE A 108 14.18 -6.61 4.14
CA ILE A 108 15.23 -7.17 5.00
C ILE A 108 14.63 -8.10 6.06
N VAL A 109 13.47 -7.75 6.60
CA VAL A 109 12.77 -8.55 7.60
C VAL A 109 12.38 -9.90 7.02
N CYS A 110 11.72 -9.90 5.85
CA CYS A 110 11.31 -11.11 5.16
C CYS A 110 12.50 -12.00 4.81
N SER A 111 13.57 -11.43 4.23
CA SER A 111 14.77 -12.19 3.86
C SER A 111 15.45 -12.79 5.10
N SER A 112 15.70 -11.97 6.13
CA SER A 112 16.45 -12.40 7.32
C SER A 112 15.74 -13.50 8.10
N ILE A 113 14.41 -13.46 8.20
CA ILE A 113 13.60 -14.50 8.86
C ILE A 113 13.66 -15.82 8.06
N VAL A 114 13.56 -15.74 6.74
CA VAL A 114 13.69 -16.92 5.86
C VAL A 114 15.11 -17.51 5.92
N ASP A 115 16.14 -16.67 5.96
CA ASP A 115 17.55 -17.08 6.02
C ASP A 115 17.93 -17.87 7.29
N VAL A 116 17.16 -17.71 8.37
CA VAL A 116 17.33 -18.48 9.62
C VAL A 116 16.39 -19.68 9.72
N GLY A 117 15.70 -20.03 8.63
CA GLY A 117 14.89 -21.25 8.50
C GLY A 117 13.43 -21.12 8.93
N CYS A 118 12.92 -19.89 9.10
CA CYS A 118 11.53 -19.63 9.45
C CYS A 118 10.79 -19.09 8.23
N VAL A 119 9.68 -19.72 7.85
CA VAL A 119 8.83 -19.24 6.75
C VAL A 119 7.58 -18.59 7.37
N PRO A 120 7.42 -17.25 7.24
CA PRO A 120 6.25 -16.56 7.75
C PRO A 120 4.95 -17.01 7.08
N LYS A 121 3.81 -16.87 7.78
CA LYS A 121 2.46 -16.98 7.21
C LYS A 121 2.33 -16.10 5.97
N VAL A 122 2.79 -14.86 6.10
CA VAL A 122 2.78 -13.87 5.03
C VAL A 122 4.06 -13.04 5.10
N CYS A 123 4.73 -12.87 3.96
CA CYS A 123 5.79 -11.89 3.76
C CYS A 123 5.29 -10.78 2.85
N VAL A 124 5.58 -9.53 3.19
CA VAL A 124 5.24 -8.35 2.37
C VAL A 124 6.51 -7.58 2.06
N VAL A 125 6.77 -7.34 0.78
CA VAL A 125 7.99 -6.70 0.28
C VAL A 125 7.66 -5.74 -0.85
N ASP A 126 8.32 -4.58 -0.96
CA ASP A 126 8.10 -3.62 -2.05
C ASP A 126 9.17 -3.69 -3.16
N GLY A 127 10.25 -4.44 -2.93
CA GLY A 127 11.32 -4.57 -3.91
C GLY A 127 12.21 -3.33 -4.02
N ARG A 128 12.03 -2.32 -3.18
CA ARG A 128 12.69 -1.01 -3.29
C ARG A 128 13.84 -0.84 -2.31
N THR A 129 14.26 -1.89 -1.59
CA THR A 129 15.50 -1.85 -0.81
C THR A 129 16.72 -1.77 -1.72
N LEU A 130 16.97 -0.55 -2.20
CA LEU A 130 17.97 -0.19 -3.19
C LEU A 130 19.28 0.29 -2.58
N ARG A 131 19.49 0.23 -1.27
CA ARG A 131 20.57 1.02 -0.66
C ARG A 131 21.76 0.27 -0.09
N GLU A 132 21.63 -0.96 0.41
CA GLU A 132 22.81 -1.63 1.03
C GLU A 132 22.85 -3.17 0.91
N VAL A 133 21.73 -3.86 0.62
CA VAL A 133 21.67 -5.33 0.61
C VAL A 133 20.96 -5.82 -0.66
N SER A 134 21.65 -6.61 -1.48
CA SER A 134 21.03 -7.28 -2.63
C SER A 134 20.17 -8.44 -2.15
N ILE A 135 18.85 -8.28 -2.15
CA ILE A 135 17.92 -9.37 -1.83
C ILE A 135 17.65 -10.18 -3.09
N ASP A 136 17.89 -11.49 -3.01
CA ASP A 136 17.53 -12.43 -4.07
C ASP A 136 16.04 -12.78 -3.97
N TYR A 137 15.21 -12.00 -4.64
CA TYR A 137 13.76 -12.22 -4.68
C TYR A 137 13.37 -13.53 -5.38
N GLU A 138 14.17 -14.03 -6.33
CA GLU A 138 13.90 -15.32 -6.97
C GLU A 138 14.16 -16.48 -6.00
N ARG A 139 15.16 -16.37 -5.14
CA ARG A 139 15.34 -17.27 -4.00
C ARG A 139 14.20 -17.12 -3.00
N LEU A 140 13.83 -15.89 -2.62
CA LEU A 140 12.78 -15.65 -1.62
C LEU A 140 11.43 -16.27 -2.06
N LYS A 141 11.03 -16.07 -3.33
CA LYS A 141 9.81 -16.64 -3.90
C LYS A 141 9.70 -18.16 -3.74
N LYS A 142 10.83 -18.89 -3.77
CA LYS A 142 10.84 -20.37 -3.67
C LYS A 142 10.38 -20.89 -2.30
N PHE A 143 10.39 -20.05 -1.27
CA PHE A 143 9.89 -20.43 0.06
C PHE A 143 8.37 -20.35 0.16
N PHE A 144 7.72 -19.60 -0.73
CA PHE A 144 6.29 -19.32 -0.69
C PHE A 144 5.51 -20.12 -1.72
N SER A 145 4.35 -20.64 -1.32
CA SER A 145 3.48 -21.41 -2.24
C SER A 145 2.66 -20.50 -3.15
N GLU A 146 2.48 -19.24 -2.76
CA GLU A 146 1.71 -18.26 -3.52
C GLU A 146 2.43 -16.91 -3.54
N VAL A 147 2.43 -16.25 -4.70
CA VAL A 147 2.97 -14.90 -4.87
C VAL A 147 1.86 -13.99 -5.38
N VAL A 148 1.51 -12.98 -4.59
CA VAL A 148 0.47 -12.01 -4.91
C VAL A 148 1.12 -10.65 -5.17
N ARG A 149 0.63 -9.90 -6.16
CA ARG A 149 1.08 -8.54 -6.43
C ARG A 149 0.00 -7.54 -6.03
N VAL A 150 0.40 -6.41 -5.47
CA VAL A 150 -0.53 -5.36 -5.04
C VAL A 150 0.06 -3.98 -5.28
N LYS A 151 -0.77 -3.00 -5.64
CA LYS A 151 -0.34 -1.60 -5.77
C LYS A 151 -0.65 -0.85 -4.48
N ASN A 152 0.34 -0.18 -3.90
CA ASN A 152 0.12 0.68 -2.74
C ASN A 152 0.95 1.97 -2.83
N PRO A 153 0.38 3.08 -3.32
CA PRO A 153 1.13 4.31 -3.51
C PRO A 153 1.82 4.81 -2.24
N PRO A 154 2.97 5.51 -2.35
CA PRO A 154 3.70 6.06 -1.21
C PRO A 154 2.84 6.85 -0.23
N GLY A 155 3.06 6.61 1.08
CA GLY A 155 2.34 7.26 2.17
C GLY A 155 0.82 7.03 2.17
N CYS A 156 0.34 5.99 1.49
CA CYS A 156 -1.07 5.67 1.40
C CYS A 156 -1.38 4.22 1.78
N VAL A 157 -2.65 3.98 2.08
CA VAL A 157 -3.29 2.66 2.11
C VAL A 157 -4.29 2.61 0.96
N SER A 158 -4.02 1.77 -0.04
CA SER A 158 -4.93 1.55 -1.16
C SER A 158 -6.02 0.54 -0.83
N GLU A 159 -7.16 0.61 -1.53
CA GLU A 159 -8.18 -0.45 -1.45
C GLU A 159 -7.64 -1.81 -1.91
N ASP A 160 -6.71 -1.82 -2.87
CA ASP A 160 -6.03 -3.03 -3.34
C ASP A 160 -5.23 -3.70 -2.21
N ALA A 161 -4.44 -2.91 -1.46
CA ALA A 161 -3.71 -3.36 -0.28
C ALA A 161 -4.67 -3.96 0.75
N LEU A 162 -5.77 -3.27 1.05
CA LEU A 162 -6.78 -3.75 1.98
C LEU A 162 -7.39 -5.08 1.55
N ARG A 163 -7.73 -5.23 0.27
CA ARG A 163 -8.28 -6.49 -0.27
C ARG A 163 -7.27 -7.63 -0.19
N VAL A 164 -6.02 -7.40 -0.58
CA VAL A 164 -4.97 -8.42 -0.57
C VAL A 164 -4.65 -8.87 0.85
N ILE A 165 -4.55 -7.94 1.81
CA ILE A 165 -4.28 -8.33 3.21
C ILE A 165 -5.43 -9.15 3.78
N LYS A 166 -6.69 -8.77 3.55
CA LYS A 166 -7.85 -9.59 3.94
C LYS A 166 -7.84 -10.97 3.30
N TYR A 167 -7.49 -11.06 2.02
CA TYR A 167 -7.33 -12.34 1.33
C TYR A 167 -6.29 -13.22 2.04
N CYS A 168 -5.14 -12.65 2.41
CA CYS A 168 -4.05 -13.36 3.06
C CYS A 168 -4.38 -13.87 4.48
N VAL A 169 -5.38 -13.31 5.17
CA VAL A 169 -5.76 -13.75 6.54
C VAL A 169 -6.08 -15.26 6.58
N SER A 170 -6.83 -15.72 5.59
CA SER A 170 -7.24 -17.13 5.45
C SER A 170 -6.20 -18.02 4.73
N ARG A 171 -5.03 -17.47 4.43
CA ARG A 171 -3.96 -18.14 3.70
C ARG A 171 -2.74 -18.32 4.57
N SER A 172 -1.83 -19.15 4.10
CA SER A 172 -0.53 -19.36 4.69
C SER A 172 0.48 -19.50 3.58
N ASN A 173 1.73 -19.20 3.90
CA ASN A 173 2.84 -19.26 2.99
C ASN A 173 2.68 -18.40 1.73
N VAL A 174 2.28 -17.13 1.92
CA VAL A 174 2.07 -16.14 0.85
C VAL A 174 3.17 -15.08 0.84
N LEU A 175 3.72 -14.78 -0.34
CA LEU A 175 4.57 -13.60 -0.58
C LEU A 175 3.77 -12.52 -1.30
N VAL A 176 3.64 -11.35 -0.70
CA VAL A 176 3.01 -10.17 -1.28
C VAL A 176 4.09 -9.22 -1.79
N LEU A 177 4.10 -8.98 -3.10
CA LEU A 177 4.96 -8.00 -3.76
C LEU A 177 4.18 -6.69 -3.96
N VAL A 178 4.65 -5.62 -3.33
CA VAL A 178 4.02 -4.30 -3.35
C VAL A 178 4.68 -3.44 -4.43
N ASP A 179 3.91 -3.03 -5.43
CA ASP A 179 4.28 -1.94 -6.32
C ASP A 179 3.92 -0.62 -5.65
N GLY A 180 4.90 -0.03 -4.94
CA GLY A 180 4.70 1.17 -4.13
C GLY A 180 5.50 1.14 -2.84
N GLU A 181 4.86 1.41 -1.70
CA GLU A 181 5.46 1.29 -0.36
C GLU A 181 4.67 0.28 0.49
N GLU A 182 5.38 -0.58 1.22
CA GLU A 182 4.83 -1.52 2.19
C GLU A 182 4.63 -0.91 3.59
N ASP A 183 5.11 0.30 3.83
CA ASP A 183 5.24 0.89 5.17
C ASP A 183 3.94 0.87 6.00
N LEU A 184 2.80 1.11 5.33
CA LEU A 184 1.48 1.18 5.99
C LEU A 184 0.74 -0.15 6.00
N ILE A 185 1.30 -1.20 5.39
CA ILE A 185 0.71 -2.53 5.38
C ILE A 185 0.67 -3.13 6.79
N GLY A 186 1.66 -2.80 7.64
CA GLY A 186 1.65 -3.23 9.04
C GLY A 186 0.35 -2.85 9.78
N LEU A 187 -0.21 -1.67 9.51
CA LEU A 187 -1.50 -1.26 10.08
C LEU A 187 -2.65 -2.17 9.63
N LEU A 188 -2.67 -2.55 8.35
CA LEU A 188 -3.68 -3.47 7.82
C LEU A 188 -3.56 -4.85 8.44
N VAL A 189 -2.33 -5.32 8.67
CA VAL A 189 -2.09 -6.59 9.36
C VAL A 189 -2.69 -6.54 10.77
N LEU A 190 -2.40 -5.50 11.56
CA LEU A 190 -2.96 -5.38 12.92
C LEU A 190 -4.49 -5.30 12.93
N MET A 191 -5.09 -4.70 11.90
CA MET A 191 -6.54 -4.62 11.76
C MET A 191 -7.20 -5.97 11.46
N PHE A 192 -6.59 -6.79 10.60
CA PHE A 192 -7.28 -7.95 10.00
C PHE A 192 -6.70 -9.32 10.35
N ALA A 193 -5.42 -9.42 10.75
CA ALA A 193 -4.81 -10.69 11.12
C ALA A 193 -5.48 -11.32 12.35
N ASP A 194 -5.32 -12.63 12.49
CA ASP A 194 -5.95 -13.41 13.55
C ASP A 194 -5.38 -13.04 14.91
N PHE A 195 -6.21 -13.09 15.96
CA PHE A 195 -5.72 -12.83 17.30
C PHE A 195 -4.66 -13.86 17.73
N GLY A 196 -3.58 -13.34 18.29
CA GLY A 196 -2.39 -14.10 18.65
C GLY A 196 -1.40 -14.34 17.50
N ASP A 197 -1.71 -13.88 16.27
CA ASP A 197 -0.67 -13.72 15.24
C ASP A 197 0.34 -12.66 15.68
N TYR A 198 1.49 -12.63 14.99
CA TYR A 198 2.54 -11.65 15.23
C TYR A 198 2.82 -10.86 13.97
N LEU A 199 2.81 -9.54 14.07
CA LEU A 199 3.37 -8.64 13.06
C LEU A 199 4.82 -8.36 13.42
N VAL A 200 5.69 -8.46 12.42
CA VAL A 200 7.09 -8.07 12.51
C VAL A 200 7.38 -7.08 11.40
N TYR A 201 7.77 -5.87 11.80
CA TYR A 201 7.89 -4.74 10.91
C TYR A 201 9.27 -4.08 11.04
N GLY A 202 9.91 -3.76 9.92
CA GLY A 202 11.23 -3.13 9.90
C GLY A 202 11.19 -1.67 10.34
N LEU A 203 12.04 -1.29 11.30
CA LEU A 203 12.26 0.10 11.69
C LEU A 203 13.61 0.57 11.15
N PRO A 204 13.63 1.41 10.09
CA PRO A 204 14.88 1.90 9.50
C PRO A 204 15.83 2.48 10.56
N SER A 205 17.09 2.05 10.53
CA SER A 205 18.16 2.47 11.45
C SER A 205 17.94 2.15 12.94
N ILE A 206 16.88 1.42 13.30
CA ILE A 206 16.57 1.06 14.69
C ILE A 206 16.63 -0.47 14.87
N GLY A 207 15.97 -1.22 14.00
CA GLY A 207 15.83 -2.67 14.14
C GLY A 207 14.48 -3.15 13.65
N VAL A 208 13.81 -3.98 14.44
CA VAL A 208 12.52 -4.57 14.08
C VAL A 208 11.54 -4.45 15.25
N ASP A 209 10.31 -4.05 14.95
CA ASP A 209 9.21 -4.05 15.92
C ASP A 209 8.41 -5.35 15.83
N VAL A 210 8.25 -6.03 16.97
CA VAL A 210 7.47 -7.28 17.08
C VAL A 210 6.19 -6.99 17.86
N VAL A 211 5.06 -7.09 17.20
CA VAL A 211 3.74 -6.75 17.75
C VAL A 211 2.86 -7.99 17.74
N LYS A 212 2.35 -8.38 18.91
CA LYS A 212 1.33 -9.43 19.00
C LYS A 212 -0.05 -8.87 18.67
N VAL A 213 -0.75 -9.49 17.73
CA VAL A 213 -2.11 -9.14 17.35
C VAL A 213 -3.04 -9.45 18.52
N SER A 214 -3.57 -8.39 19.11
CA SER A 214 -4.43 -8.36 20.28
C SER A 214 -5.49 -7.27 20.11
N GLU A 215 -6.51 -7.26 20.98
CA GLU A 215 -7.52 -6.19 20.99
C GLU A 215 -6.88 -4.81 21.11
N GLY A 216 -5.87 -4.65 21.97
CA GLY A 216 -5.14 -3.39 22.13
C GLY A 216 -4.43 -2.93 20.86
N SER A 217 -3.63 -3.80 20.25
CA SER A 217 -2.90 -3.46 19.02
C SER A 217 -3.84 -3.19 17.83
N ARG A 218 -4.97 -3.91 17.77
CA ARG A 218 -5.99 -3.71 16.73
C ARG A 218 -6.73 -2.40 16.95
N GLY A 219 -7.10 -2.09 18.19
CA GLY A 219 -7.71 -0.82 18.58
C GLY A 219 -6.84 0.37 18.21
N TRP A 220 -5.53 0.29 18.52
CA TRP A 220 -4.56 1.30 18.11
C TRP A 220 -4.49 1.47 16.59
N ALA A 221 -4.42 0.36 15.83
CA ALA A 221 -4.37 0.44 14.36
C ALA A 221 -5.65 1.07 13.77
N LEU A 222 -6.82 0.77 14.33
CA LEU A 222 -8.08 1.38 13.94
C LEU A 222 -8.14 2.87 14.25
N GLU A 223 -7.64 3.29 15.43
CA GLU A 223 -7.51 4.70 15.80
C GLU A 223 -6.61 5.44 14.80
N MET A 224 -5.47 4.85 14.46
CA MET A 224 -4.53 5.42 13.50
C MET A 224 -5.16 5.61 12.12
N ILE A 225 -5.81 4.56 11.58
CA ILE A 225 -6.48 4.62 10.28
C ILE A 225 -7.63 5.64 10.28
N SER A 226 -8.34 5.82 11.41
CA SER A 226 -9.45 6.79 11.50
C SER A 226 -9.03 8.24 11.26
N ARG A 227 -7.73 8.55 11.46
CA ARG A 227 -7.13 9.86 11.24
C ARG A 227 -6.71 10.09 9.79
N PHE A 228 -6.76 9.05 8.94
CA PHE A 228 -6.37 9.16 7.53
C PHE A 228 -7.45 9.90 6.73
N LYS A 229 -7.02 10.58 5.68
CA LYS A 229 -7.94 11.29 4.78
C LYS A 229 -8.13 10.50 3.50
N GLU A 230 -9.38 10.37 3.08
CA GLU A 230 -9.71 9.84 1.76
C GLU A 230 -9.12 10.76 0.68
N ASP A 231 -8.45 10.15 -0.30
CA ASP A 231 -7.86 10.81 -1.46
C ASP A 231 -8.00 9.91 -2.69
N TYR A 232 -7.78 10.46 -3.89
CA TYR A 232 -7.83 9.74 -5.15
C TYR A 232 -6.55 9.97 -5.95
N ILE A 233 -5.88 8.88 -6.34
CA ILE A 233 -4.65 8.94 -7.13
C ILE A 233 -4.92 8.40 -8.53
N ILE A 234 -4.52 9.14 -9.56
CA ILE A 234 -4.59 8.68 -10.95
C ILE A 234 -3.46 7.65 -11.16
N GLN A 235 -3.82 6.44 -11.59
CA GLN A 235 -2.82 5.43 -11.95
C GLN A 235 -2.10 5.86 -13.22
N ASN A 236 -0.78 6.06 -13.15
CA ASN A 236 0.06 5.98 -14.34
C ASN A 236 0.33 4.51 -14.59
N GLN A 237 -0.07 4.03 -15.77
CA GLN A 237 0.40 2.74 -16.27
C GLN A 237 1.89 2.83 -16.58
#